data_AF-A0A7S0A1P3-F1
#
_entry.id   AF-A0A7S0A1P3-F1
#
_cell.length_a   1.000
_cell.length_b   1.000
_cell.length_c   1.000
_cell.angle_alpha   90.00
_cell.angle_beta   90.00
_cell.angle_gamma   90.00
#
_symmetry.space_group_name_H-M   'P 1'
#
loop_
_entity.id
_entity.type
_entity.pdbx_description
1 polymer ?
#
loop_
_entity_poly.entity_id
_entity_poly.type
_entity_poly.pdbx_seq_one_letter_code
_entity_poly.pdbx_strand_id
1 'polypeptide(L)'
;CIHLSRGRWAPAGDARPMFRVSRAFRASCVNLNTAFPRFPTAGDLYKHIREITAEGGDFTVRNFVGVIEDISVARSVVQTELFPLGALEFYTKKNMGWAYTQEEYDRWYMPERGGEQGDYRDGMQEKIANVVNCLRSEPRSKRAVIPIPFSSEGSKTVDWKNQGQTKCCRELHLYLEDGMLKCTGVLRMQNASIFPKNIHFFATLLDHVGRELKVPVGEYTHWITNLCHDRSAISC
;
A
#
# COMPACT_ATOMS: atom_id res chain seq x y z
N CYS A 1 38.83 -27.42 41.09
CA CYS A 1 39.82 -27.88 40.09
C CYS A 1 39.26 -29.06 39.32
N ILE A 2 38.69 -28.81 38.14
CA ILE A 2 38.19 -29.84 37.24
C ILE A 2 38.85 -29.60 35.88
N HIS A 3 39.56 -30.62 35.39
CA HIS A 3 40.32 -30.63 34.14
C HIS A 3 39.39 -30.51 32.92
N LEU A 4 39.71 -29.58 32.01
CA LEU A 4 39.13 -29.49 30.68
C LEU A 4 40.04 -30.24 29.69
N SER A 5 39.55 -31.32 29.10
CA SER A 5 40.19 -31.99 27.96
C SER A 5 39.66 -31.42 26.64
N ARG A 6 40.60 -31.20 25.72
CA ARG A 6 40.43 -30.55 24.41
C ARG A 6 39.69 -31.47 23.43
N GLY A 7 38.52 -31.05 22.95
CA GLY A 7 37.85 -31.58 21.76
C GLY A 7 38.34 -30.86 20.49
N ARG A 8 38.69 -31.64 19.46
CA ARG A 8 39.25 -31.19 18.18
C ARG A 8 38.21 -30.45 17.33
N TRP A 9 38.65 -29.37 16.70
CA TRP A 9 37.94 -28.66 15.63
C TRP A 9 37.99 -29.48 14.33
N ALA A 10 36.84 -29.71 13.70
CA ALA A 10 36.73 -30.11 12.30
C ALA A 10 36.37 -28.88 11.45
N PRO A 11 36.89 -28.72 10.22
CA PRO A 11 36.65 -27.53 9.42
C PRO A 11 35.22 -27.52 8.86
N ALA A 12 34.63 -26.33 8.86
CA ALA A 12 33.31 -26.02 8.32
C ALA A 12 33.25 -26.37 6.82
N GLY A 13 32.41 -27.33 6.47
CA GLY A 13 31.96 -27.54 5.11
C GLY A 13 31.05 -26.40 4.67
N ASP A 14 31.35 -25.89 3.48
CA ASP A 14 30.71 -24.77 2.80
C ASP A 14 29.20 -25.05 2.56
N ALA A 15 28.36 -24.67 3.52
CA ALA A 15 26.90 -24.79 3.41
C ALA A 15 26.32 -23.52 2.78
N ARG A 16 26.35 -23.45 1.44
CA ARG A 16 25.48 -22.50 0.73
C ARG A 16 24.05 -23.05 0.77
N PRO A 17 23.07 -22.36 1.36
CA PRO A 17 21.68 -22.74 1.18
C PRO A 17 21.30 -22.40 -0.26
N MET A 18 21.31 -23.43 -1.10
CA MET A 18 20.69 -23.39 -2.42
C MET A 18 19.18 -23.34 -2.17
N PHE A 19 18.61 -22.13 -2.10
CA PHE A 19 17.17 -21.92 -2.09
C PHE A 19 16.59 -22.45 -3.41
N ARG A 20 16.29 -23.75 -3.45
CA ARG A 20 15.38 -24.32 -4.43
C ARG A 20 13.98 -23.83 -4.04
N VAL A 21 13.49 -22.83 -4.75
CA VAL A 21 12.07 -22.50 -4.77
C VAL A 21 11.35 -23.76 -5.22
N SER A 22 10.77 -24.47 -4.25
CA SER A 22 10.10 -25.74 -4.51
C SER A 22 8.94 -25.52 -5.49
N ARG A 23 8.80 -26.44 -6.44
CA ARG A 23 7.83 -26.43 -7.55
C ARG A 23 6.38 -26.64 -7.09
N ALA A 24 6.04 -26.28 -5.85
CA ALA A 24 4.77 -26.54 -5.19
C ALA A 24 4.03 -25.23 -4.83
N PHE A 25 3.81 -24.36 -5.82
CA PHE A 25 2.88 -23.23 -5.71
C PHE A 25 1.69 -23.42 -6.66
N ARG A 26 0.89 -24.46 -6.40
CA ARG A 26 -0.48 -24.55 -6.94
C ARG A 26 -1.42 -25.05 -5.86
N ALA A 27 -1.65 -24.23 -4.85
CA ALA A 27 -2.92 -24.30 -4.15
C ALA A 27 -3.89 -23.41 -4.91
N SER A 28 -4.96 -23.99 -5.44
CA SER A 28 -6.01 -23.26 -6.16
C SER A 28 -6.76 -22.38 -5.16
N CYS A 29 -6.36 -21.13 -5.05
CA CYS A 29 -7.22 -20.07 -4.58
C CYS A 29 -8.19 -19.72 -5.72
N VAL A 30 -9.44 -19.43 -5.39
CA VAL A 30 -10.40 -18.87 -6.34
C VAL A 30 -10.40 -17.37 -6.12
N ASN A 31 -9.79 -16.63 -7.04
CA ASN A 31 -9.79 -15.18 -6.99
C ASN A 31 -11.12 -14.65 -7.53
N LEU A 32 -11.97 -14.16 -6.63
CA LEU A 32 -13.28 -13.59 -6.96
C LEU A 32 -13.22 -12.14 -7.46
N ASN A 33 -12.02 -11.56 -7.60
CA ASN A 33 -11.85 -10.23 -8.18
C ASN A 33 -12.36 -10.13 -9.61
N THR A 34 -12.51 -11.27 -10.30
CA THR A 34 -13.15 -11.36 -11.62
C THR A 34 -14.58 -10.85 -11.65
N ALA A 35 -15.28 -10.79 -10.51
CA ALA A 35 -16.63 -10.25 -10.40
C ALA A 35 -16.67 -8.71 -10.24
N PHE A 36 -15.55 -8.06 -9.94
CA PHE A 36 -15.49 -6.61 -9.77
C PHE A 36 -15.12 -5.91 -11.09
N PRO A 37 -15.51 -4.63 -11.27
CA PRO A 37 -15.01 -3.81 -12.37
C PRO A 37 -13.48 -3.81 -12.44
N ARG A 38 -12.94 -4.04 -13.63
CA ARG A 38 -11.50 -4.14 -13.88
C ARG A 38 -11.02 -2.99 -14.76
N PHE A 39 -9.88 -2.45 -14.40
CA PHE A 39 -9.28 -1.26 -14.99
C PHE A 39 -7.85 -1.61 -15.38
N PRO A 40 -7.44 -1.45 -16.65
CA PRO A 40 -6.10 -1.79 -17.09
C PRO A 40 -5.02 -1.05 -16.29
N THR A 41 -5.25 0.22 -15.96
CA THR A 41 -4.32 1.07 -15.22
C THR A 41 -4.99 1.88 -14.12
N ALA A 42 -4.19 2.52 -13.26
CA ALA A 42 -4.71 3.47 -12.28
C ALA A 42 -5.38 4.68 -12.95
N GLY A 43 -4.94 5.07 -14.15
CA GLY A 43 -5.55 6.16 -14.91
C GLY A 43 -6.98 5.84 -15.33
N ASP A 44 -7.24 4.59 -15.74
CA ASP A 44 -8.58 4.14 -16.11
C ASP A 44 -9.52 4.12 -14.90
N LEU A 45 -9.03 3.60 -13.76
CA LEU A 45 -9.79 3.65 -12.51
C LEU A 45 -10.05 5.10 -12.09
N TYR A 46 -9.03 5.98 -12.17
CA TYR A 46 -9.18 7.40 -11.83
C TYR A 46 -10.27 8.07 -12.67
N LYS A 47 -10.26 7.86 -13.99
CA LYS A 47 -11.29 8.40 -14.88
C LYS A 47 -12.67 7.92 -14.45
N HIS A 48 -12.83 6.62 -14.21
CA HIS A 48 -14.10 6.05 -13.79
C HIS A 48 -14.60 6.62 -12.47
N ILE A 49 -13.75 6.67 -11.43
CA ILE A 49 -14.18 7.22 -10.13
C ILE A 49 -14.52 8.71 -10.20
N ARG A 50 -13.91 9.47 -11.11
CA ARG A 50 -14.26 10.88 -11.36
C ARG A 50 -15.61 11.00 -12.06
N GLU A 51 -15.91 10.13 -13.02
CA GLU A 51 -17.19 10.09 -13.73
C GLU A 51 -18.34 9.73 -12.78
N ILE A 52 -18.23 8.65 -12.02
CA ILE A 52 -19.33 8.20 -11.14
C ILE A 52 -19.54 9.11 -9.93
N THR A 53 -18.60 10.01 -9.64
CA THR A 53 -18.73 11.03 -8.58
C THR A 53 -18.98 12.43 -9.12
N ALA A 54 -19.19 12.60 -10.43
CA ALA A 54 -19.21 13.92 -11.08
C ALA A 54 -20.29 14.88 -10.56
N GLU A 55 -21.32 14.37 -9.88
CA GLU A 55 -22.34 15.19 -9.22
C GLU A 55 -21.73 16.15 -8.18
N GLY A 56 -20.64 15.78 -7.53
CA GLY A 56 -19.93 16.64 -6.58
C GLY A 56 -20.78 16.96 -5.34
N GLY A 57 -20.33 17.96 -4.56
CA GLY A 57 -20.97 18.31 -3.28
C GLY A 57 -21.14 17.07 -2.39
N ASP A 58 -22.27 16.94 -1.73
CA ASP A 58 -22.57 15.88 -0.74
C ASP A 58 -22.68 14.47 -1.35
N PHE A 59 -22.64 14.35 -2.68
CA PHE A 59 -22.81 13.07 -3.35
C PHE A 59 -21.68 12.09 -2.99
N THR A 60 -22.09 10.90 -2.53
CA THR A 60 -21.17 9.85 -2.10
C THR A 60 -21.58 8.51 -2.70
N VAL A 61 -20.66 7.88 -3.44
CA VAL A 61 -20.77 6.48 -3.84
C VAL A 61 -20.36 5.60 -2.66
N ARG A 62 -21.23 4.68 -2.26
CA ARG A 62 -20.98 3.76 -1.14
C ARG A 62 -20.46 2.41 -1.64
N ASN A 63 -19.49 1.84 -0.92
CA ASN A 63 -18.98 0.49 -1.11
C ASN A 63 -18.48 0.18 -2.55
N PHE A 64 -17.71 1.10 -3.12
CA PHE A 64 -17.08 0.89 -4.41
C PHE A 64 -15.91 -0.10 -4.29
N VAL A 65 -15.81 -1.02 -5.24
CA VAL A 65 -14.66 -1.93 -5.41
C VAL A 65 -14.24 -1.91 -6.88
N GLY A 66 -12.96 -1.69 -7.14
CA GLY A 66 -12.38 -1.75 -8.48
C GLY A 66 -11.02 -2.42 -8.46
N VAL A 67 -10.66 -3.12 -9.53
CA VAL A 67 -9.39 -3.84 -9.66
C VAL A 67 -8.52 -3.16 -10.71
N ILE A 68 -7.31 -2.76 -10.34
CA ILE A 68 -6.27 -2.33 -11.27
C ILE A 68 -5.46 -3.56 -11.68
N GLU A 69 -5.39 -3.82 -12.97
CA GLU A 69 -4.73 -5.03 -13.50
C GLU A 69 -3.21 -4.91 -13.45
N ASP A 70 -2.67 -3.74 -13.80
CA ASP A 70 -1.24 -3.42 -13.73
C ASP A 70 -1.00 -2.29 -12.73
N ILE A 71 -0.59 -2.64 -11.50
CA ILE A 71 -0.22 -1.68 -10.44
C ILE A 71 1.26 -1.29 -10.48
N SER A 72 1.98 -1.57 -11.56
CA SER A 72 3.36 -1.08 -11.67
C SER A 72 3.42 0.45 -11.51
N VAL A 73 4.55 0.95 -10.99
CA VAL A 73 4.72 2.38 -10.72
C VAL A 73 4.43 3.20 -11.97
N ALA A 74 4.95 2.79 -13.12
CA ALA A 74 4.75 3.48 -14.40
C ALA A 74 3.27 3.55 -14.83
N ARG A 75 2.48 2.50 -14.58
CA ARG A 75 1.03 2.49 -14.87
C ARG A 75 0.17 3.13 -13.78
N SER A 76 0.79 3.47 -12.66
CA SER A 76 0.13 4.09 -11.51
C SER A 76 0.37 5.59 -11.39
N VAL A 77 1.18 6.17 -12.28
CA VAL A 77 1.36 7.62 -12.38
C VAL A 77 0.12 8.25 -13.03
N VAL A 78 -0.66 8.97 -12.24
CA VAL A 78 -1.79 9.78 -12.70
C VAL A 78 -1.48 11.24 -12.42
N GLN A 79 -1.16 12.02 -13.44
CA GLN A 79 -0.84 13.43 -13.26
C GLN A 79 -2.08 14.31 -13.38
N THR A 80 -2.19 15.29 -12.48
CA THR A 80 -3.24 16.30 -12.48
C THR A 80 -2.62 17.65 -12.10
N GLU A 81 -3.35 18.76 -12.23
CA GLU A 81 -2.88 20.06 -11.74
C GLU A 81 -2.57 20.03 -10.23
N LEU A 82 -3.41 19.34 -9.45
CA LEU A 82 -3.18 19.18 -8.02
C LEU A 82 -1.99 18.27 -7.73
N PHE A 83 -1.75 17.26 -8.57
CA PHE A 83 -0.68 16.26 -8.41
C PHE A 83 0.18 16.14 -9.67
N PRO A 84 1.07 17.11 -9.94
CA PRO A 84 2.15 16.92 -10.89
C PRO A 84 3.13 15.86 -10.37
N LEU A 85 3.96 15.29 -11.25
CA LEU A 85 4.86 14.18 -10.88
C LEU A 85 5.72 14.48 -9.64
N GLY A 86 6.33 15.67 -9.55
CA GLY A 86 7.16 16.02 -8.38
C GLY A 86 6.37 16.04 -7.06
N ALA A 87 5.08 16.38 -7.07
CA ALA A 87 4.23 16.27 -5.89
C ALA A 87 3.96 14.81 -5.53
N LEU A 88 3.68 13.95 -6.53
CA LEU A 88 3.48 12.52 -6.32
C LEU A 88 4.72 11.87 -5.68
N GLU A 89 5.90 12.18 -6.20
CA GLU A 89 7.18 11.68 -5.70
C GLU A 89 7.45 12.15 -4.26
N PHE A 90 7.23 13.44 -3.98
CA PHE A 90 7.40 13.99 -2.63
C PHE A 90 6.48 13.29 -1.61
N TYR A 91 5.18 13.18 -1.88
CA TYR A 91 4.25 12.54 -0.95
C TYR A 91 4.52 11.04 -0.79
N THR A 92 4.99 10.36 -1.84
CA THR A 92 5.45 8.97 -1.75
C THR A 92 6.67 8.86 -0.84
N LYS A 93 7.73 9.67 -1.04
CA LYS A 93 8.91 9.68 -0.15
C LYS A 93 8.51 9.90 1.30
N LYS A 94 7.69 10.93 1.53
CA LYS A 94 7.16 11.27 2.86
C LYS A 94 6.44 10.09 3.51
N ASN A 95 5.52 9.43 2.80
CA ASN A 95 4.75 8.31 3.35
C ASN A 95 5.54 7.00 3.45
N MET A 96 6.56 6.81 2.60
CA MET A 96 7.52 5.73 2.75
C MET A 96 8.48 5.96 3.94
N GLY A 97 8.57 7.18 4.48
CA GLY A 97 9.60 7.51 5.46
C GLY A 97 11.01 7.62 4.85
N TRP A 98 11.08 7.88 3.54
CA TRP A 98 12.34 8.13 2.84
C TRP A 98 12.76 9.59 2.99
N ALA A 99 14.05 9.84 2.78
CA ALA A 99 14.61 11.19 2.81
C ALA A 99 14.01 12.07 1.70
N TYR A 100 13.73 13.32 2.04
CA TYR A 100 13.36 14.41 1.14
C TYR A 100 13.99 15.72 1.64
N THR A 101 14.21 16.69 0.75
CA THR A 101 14.84 17.97 1.09
C THR A 101 13.82 18.99 1.61
N GLN A 102 14.31 20.04 2.27
CA GLN A 102 13.45 21.17 2.65
C GLN A 102 12.87 21.89 1.42
N GLU A 103 13.64 21.99 0.34
CA GLU A 103 13.15 22.56 -0.93
C GLU A 103 11.99 21.75 -1.53
N GLU A 104 12.07 20.41 -1.49
CA GLU A 104 10.95 19.54 -1.90
C GLU A 104 9.72 19.78 -1.02
N TYR A 105 9.92 19.93 0.30
CA TYR A 105 8.84 20.20 1.23
C TYR A 105 8.18 21.55 0.92
N ASP A 106 8.95 22.63 0.83
CA ASP A 106 8.43 23.98 0.60
C ASP A 106 7.70 24.10 -0.74
N ARG A 107 8.18 23.36 -1.76
CA ARG A 107 7.58 23.35 -3.09
C ARG A 107 6.30 22.52 -3.18
N TRP A 108 6.26 21.35 -2.53
CA TRP A 108 5.24 20.34 -2.80
C TRP A 108 4.26 20.11 -1.66
N TYR A 109 4.60 20.46 -0.42
CA TYR A 109 3.69 20.28 0.70
C TYR A 109 2.56 21.30 0.66
N MET A 110 1.32 20.82 0.62
CA MET A 110 0.11 21.63 0.73
C MET A 110 -0.96 20.88 1.54
N PRO A 111 -1.70 21.55 2.45
CA PRO A 111 -2.80 20.93 3.17
C PRO A 111 -3.83 20.27 2.24
N GLU A 112 -4.13 20.89 1.09
CA GLU A 112 -5.12 20.48 0.09
C GLU A 112 -4.82 19.11 -0.50
N ARG A 113 -3.55 18.72 -0.57
CA ARG A 113 -3.06 17.42 -1.07
C ARG A 113 -3.26 16.26 -0.08
N GLY A 114 -4.12 16.46 0.92
CA GLY A 114 -4.60 15.42 1.83
C GLY A 114 -4.17 15.57 3.28
N GLY A 115 -3.48 16.65 3.65
CA GLY A 115 -3.17 17.03 5.03
C GLY A 115 -2.68 15.87 5.91
N GLU A 116 -3.12 15.86 7.17
CA GLU A 116 -2.77 14.81 8.12
C GLU A 116 -3.46 13.46 7.83
N GLN A 117 -4.67 13.45 7.28
CA GLN A 117 -5.41 12.21 6.94
C GLN A 117 -4.67 11.33 5.93
N GLY A 118 -3.84 11.94 5.09
CA GLY A 118 -3.02 11.25 4.09
C GLY A 118 -1.55 11.08 4.47
N ASP A 119 -1.18 11.33 5.73
CA ASP A 119 0.15 11.06 6.26
C ASP A 119 0.21 9.65 6.87
N TYR A 120 0.93 8.75 6.21
CA TYR A 120 1.00 7.32 6.56
C TYR A 120 2.36 6.90 7.13
N ARG A 121 3.28 7.85 7.34
CA ARG A 121 4.70 7.56 7.56
C ARG A 121 5.01 6.76 8.83
N ASP A 122 4.15 6.86 9.83
CA ASP A 122 4.39 6.30 11.17
C ASP A 122 4.60 4.78 11.11
N GLY A 123 5.78 4.33 11.54
CA GLY A 123 6.21 2.93 11.54
C GLY A 123 6.19 2.24 10.17
N MET A 124 6.21 2.99 9.05
CA MET A 124 6.02 2.40 7.71
C MET A 124 7.13 1.41 7.35
N GLN A 125 8.38 1.72 7.69
CA GLN A 125 9.52 0.86 7.37
C GLN A 125 9.43 -0.49 8.11
N GLU A 126 9.06 -0.48 9.38
CA GLU A 126 8.85 -1.66 10.21
C GLU A 126 7.67 -2.49 9.70
N LYS A 127 6.58 -1.85 9.26
CA LYS A 127 5.42 -2.53 8.67
C LYS A 127 5.78 -3.23 7.37
N ILE A 128 6.54 -2.57 6.50
CA ILE A 128 7.06 -3.15 5.25
C ILE A 128 7.94 -4.36 5.57
N ALA A 129 8.90 -4.20 6.49
CA ALA A 129 9.80 -5.29 6.89
C ALA A 129 9.03 -6.49 7.45
N ASN A 130 7.99 -6.26 8.26
CA ASN A 130 7.14 -7.32 8.80
C ASN A 130 6.41 -8.09 7.71
N VAL A 131 5.85 -7.40 6.71
CA VAL A 131 5.18 -8.07 5.58
C VAL A 131 6.16 -8.85 4.71
N VAL A 132 7.32 -8.28 4.42
CA VAL A 132 8.39 -8.98 3.69
C VAL A 132 8.80 -10.26 4.44
N ASN A 133 9.05 -10.17 5.74
CA ASN A 133 9.42 -11.32 6.57
C ASN A 133 8.31 -12.37 6.61
N CYS A 134 7.05 -11.93 6.73
CA CYS A 134 5.87 -12.80 6.71
C CYS A 134 5.75 -13.55 5.38
N LEU A 135 5.74 -12.86 4.24
CA LEU A 135 5.56 -13.51 2.93
C LEU A 135 6.78 -14.31 2.49
N ARG A 136 7.99 -13.97 2.96
CA ARG A 136 9.20 -14.76 2.70
C ARG A 136 9.18 -16.10 3.46
N SER A 137 8.67 -16.10 4.70
CA SER A 137 8.64 -17.28 5.56
C SER A 137 7.38 -18.12 5.36
N GLU A 138 6.24 -17.47 5.14
CA GLU A 138 4.92 -18.03 4.93
C GLU A 138 4.26 -17.39 3.69
N PRO A 139 4.62 -17.80 2.47
CA PRO A 139 4.12 -17.19 1.22
C PRO A 139 2.60 -17.22 1.03
N ARG A 140 1.88 -18.06 1.79
CA ARG A 140 0.41 -18.17 1.78
C ARG A 140 -0.23 -17.56 3.03
N SER A 141 0.52 -16.76 3.79
CA SER A 141 0.03 -16.19 5.03
C SER A 141 -1.14 -15.25 4.76
N LYS A 142 -2.18 -15.36 5.58
CA LYS A 142 -3.31 -14.44 5.61
C LYS A 142 -3.04 -13.22 6.51
N ARG A 143 -1.82 -13.10 7.03
CA ARG A 143 -1.41 -12.12 8.05
C ARG A 143 -0.46 -11.04 7.49
N ALA A 144 -0.13 -11.11 6.22
CA ALA A 144 0.69 -10.11 5.53
C ALA A 144 -0.12 -8.83 5.31
N VAL A 145 -0.22 -8.01 6.35
CA VAL A 145 -1.05 -6.79 6.37
C VAL A 145 -0.20 -5.61 6.83
N ILE A 146 -0.31 -4.48 6.11
CA ILE A 146 0.17 -3.17 6.57
C ILE A 146 -1.02 -2.41 7.14
N PRO A 147 -1.18 -2.33 8.47
CA PRO A 147 -2.16 -1.46 9.08
C PRO A 147 -1.67 -0.01 9.02
N ILE A 148 -2.51 0.86 8.46
CA ILE A 148 -2.32 2.31 8.49
C ILE A 148 -2.98 2.81 9.77
N PRO A 149 -2.23 3.48 10.65
CA PRO A 149 -2.53 3.48 12.08
C PRO A 149 -3.93 4.03 12.38
N PHE A 150 -4.63 3.35 13.30
CA PHE A 150 -5.19 4.06 14.44
C PHE A 150 -3.98 4.50 15.28
N SER A 151 -4.02 5.66 15.93
CA SER A 151 -2.94 6.12 16.81
C SER A 151 -2.43 4.99 17.73
N SER A 152 -1.25 5.15 18.33
CA SER A 152 -0.72 4.27 19.39
C SER A 152 -1.71 3.97 20.53
N GLU A 153 -2.84 4.66 20.55
CA GLU A 153 -3.93 4.62 21.51
C GLU A 153 -5.04 3.60 21.14
N GLY A 154 -5.03 3.05 19.91
CA GLY A 154 -5.98 2.04 19.45
C GLY A 154 -7.40 2.56 19.21
N SER A 155 -8.32 1.70 18.74
CA SER A 155 -9.68 2.12 18.35
C SER A 155 -10.56 2.66 19.49
N LYS A 156 -10.21 2.34 20.75
CA LYS A 156 -10.97 2.76 21.94
C LYS A 156 -10.93 4.26 22.19
N THR A 157 -9.86 4.93 21.77
CA THR A 157 -9.57 6.32 22.14
C THR A 157 -9.42 7.22 20.92
N VAL A 158 -9.79 6.75 19.72
CA VAL A 158 -9.75 7.55 18.50
C VAL A 158 -10.70 8.72 18.64
N ASP A 159 -10.15 9.94 18.56
CA ASP A 159 -10.94 11.14 18.38
C ASP A 159 -11.28 11.31 16.90
N TRP A 160 -12.57 11.16 16.56
CA TRP A 160 -13.05 11.31 15.18
C TRP A 160 -12.86 12.73 14.63
N LYS A 161 -12.70 13.73 15.51
CA LYS A 161 -12.40 15.12 15.12
C LYS A 161 -10.93 15.32 14.78
N ASN A 162 -10.06 14.43 15.25
CA ASN A 162 -8.64 14.48 14.90
C ASN A 162 -8.42 13.81 13.54
N GLN A 163 -8.23 14.65 12.52
CA GLN A 163 -7.95 14.24 11.14
C GLN A 163 -6.68 13.36 11.03
N GLY A 164 -5.68 13.61 11.89
CA GLY A 164 -4.49 12.78 12.00
C GLY A 164 -4.76 11.36 12.51
N GLN A 165 -5.82 11.13 13.29
CA GLN A 165 -6.19 9.81 13.81
C GLN A 165 -7.15 9.05 12.89
N THR A 166 -7.88 9.76 12.02
CA THR A 166 -8.85 9.19 11.09
C THR A 166 -8.28 9.04 9.68
N LYS A 167 -7.24 8.22 9.50
CA LYS A 167 -6.64 7.99 8.17
C LYS A 167 -7.64 7.40 7.16
N CYS A 168 -7.52 7.80 5.88
CA CYS A 168 -8.39 7.33 4.79
C CYS A 168 -8.17 5.87 4.43
N CYS A 169 -6.91 5.49 4.18
CA CYS A 169 -6.52 4.09 4.09
C CYS A 169 -6.47 3.50 5.51
N ARG A 170 -7.04 2.30 5.68
CA ARG A 170 -7.00 1.57 6.94
C ARG A 170 -5.99 0.45 6.89
N GLU A 171 -5.99 -0.33 5.81
CA GLU A 171 -5.17 -1.53 5.71
C GLU A 171 -4.78 -1.81 4.25
N LEU A 172 -3.59 -2.36 4.05
CA LEU A 172 -3.16 -2.98 2.81
C LEU A 172 -2.93 -4.47 3.08
N HIS A 173 -3.65 -5.33 2.36
CA HIS A 173 -3.57 -6.78 2.51
C HIS A 173 -2.74 -7.32 1.35
N LEU A 174 -1.53 -7.79 1.62
CA LEU A 174 -0.60 -8.26 0.61
C LEU A 174 -0.62 -9.79 0.56
N TYR A 175 -0.56 -10.34 -0.64
CA TYR A 175 -0.56 -11.79 -0.83
C TYR A 175 0.18 -12.17 -2.11
N LEU A 176 0.72 -13.40 -2.13
CA LEU A 176 1.37 -13.97 -3.30
C LEU A 176 0.39 -14.89 -4.02
N GLU A 177 0.18 -14.63 -5.31
CA GLU A 177 -0.71 -15.41 -6.16
C GLU A 177 -0.18 -15.37 -7.59
N ASP A 178 -0.22 -16.51 -8.30
CA ASP A 178 0.32 -16.66 -9.66
C ASP A 178 1.79 -16.23 -9.83
N GLY A 179 2.57 -16.33 -8.76
CA GLY A 179 3.97 -15.87 -8.73
C GLY A 179 4.15 -14.35 -8.67
N MET A 180 3.07 -13.59 -8.44
CA MET A 180 3.08 -12.14 -8.33
C MET A 180 2.68 -11.68 -6.93
N LEU A 181 3.17 -10.51 -6.52
CA LEU A 181 2.67 -9.79 -5.35
C LEU A 181 1.41 -9.02 -5.74
N LYS A 182 0.27 -9.40 -5.14
CA LYS A 182 -1.01 -8.70 -5.28
C LYS A 182 -1.38 -8.03 -3.96
N CYS A 183 -2.30 -7.06 -4.02
CA CYS A 183 -2.70 -6.32 -2.84
C CYS A 183 -4.17 -5.89 -2.88
N THR A 184 -4.84 -5.92 -1.72
CA THR A 184 -6.13 -5.27 -1.53
C THR A 184 -5.96 -4.12 -0.56
N GLY A 185 -6.25 -2.90 -1.00
CA GLY A 185 -6.34 -1.74 -0.13
C GLY A 185 -7.75 -1.53 0.37
N VAL A 186 -7.91 -1.35 1.69
CA VAL A 186 -9.18 -1.05 2.34
C VAL A 186 -9.18 0.40 2.81
N LEU A 187 -10.08 1.19 2.24
CA LEU A 187 -10.19 2.62 2.47
C LEU A 187 -11.58 2.94 3.04
N ARG A 188 -11.61 3.60 4.21
CA ARG A 188 -12.86 4.12 4.78
C ARG A 188 -13.46 5.24 3.93
N MET A 189 -12.60 5.95 3.20
CA MET A 189 -12.95 7.13 2.40
C MET A 189 -11.89 7.29 1.30
N GLN A 190 -12.33 7.60 0.08
CA GLN A 190 -11.46 8.09 -0.97
C GLN A 190 -12.12 9.31 -1.62
N ASN A 191 -11.35 10.39 -1.70
CA ASN A 191 -11.66 11.52 -2.54
C ASN A 191 -11.02 11.29 -3.91
N ALA A 192 -11.79 11.33 -4.98
CA ALA A 192 -11.29 11.09 -6.33
C ALA A 192 -10.11 12.02 -6.68
N SER A 193 -10.17 13.31 -6.35
CA SER A 193 -9.05 14.26 -6.54
C SER A 193 -7.77 13.89 -5.78
N ILE A 194 -7.85 13.12 -4.69
CA ILE A 194 -6.69 12.67 -3.89
C ILE A 194 -6.20 11.26 -4.32
N PHE A 195 -6.98 10.54 -5.12
CA PHE A 195 -6.63 9.20 -5.59
C PHE A 195 -5.23 9.12 -6.23
N PRO A 196 -4.81 10.06 -7.11
CA PRO A 196 -3.48 10.03 -7.72
C PRO A 196 -2.33 9.87 -6.73
N LYS A 197 -2.39 10.59 -5.60
CA LYS A 197 -1.38 10.51 -4.55
C LYS A 197 -1.35 9.13 -3.88
N ASN A 198 -2.52 8.63 -3.48
CA ASN A 198 -2.62 7.37 -2.75
C ASN A 198 -2.15 6.20 -3.62
N ILE A 199 -2.59 6.16 -4.88
CA ILE A 199 -2.27 5.05 -5.76
C ILE A 199 -0.79 5.03 -6.16
N HIS A 200 -0.17 6.20 -6.37
CA HIS A 200 1.27 6.30 -6.63
C HIS A 200 2.09 5.78 -5.44
N PHE A 201 1.70 6.16 -4.22
CA PHE A 201 2.30 5.64 -3.00
C PHE A 201 2.14 4.11 -2.87
N PHE A 202 0.94 3.58 -3.06
CA PHE A 202 0.69 2.14 -2.96
C PHE A 202 1.47 1.35 -4.02
N ALA A 203 1.50 1.82 -5.26
CA ALA A 203 2.28 1.20 -6.33
C ALA A 203 3.78 1.15 -6.00
N THR A 204 4.32 2.25 -5.47
CA THR A 204 5.75 2.31 -5.07
C THR A 204 6.04 1.40 -3.88
N LEU A 205 5.13 1.34 -2.90
CA LEU A 205 5.24 0.43 -1.76
C LEU A 205 5.26 -1.03 -2.24
N LEU A 206 4.33 -1.40 -3.13
CA LEU A 206 4.23 -2.76 -3.66
C LEU A 206 5.45 -3.12 -4.51
N ASP A 207 5.93 -2.21 -5.34
CA ASP A 207 7.17 -2.39 -6.11
C ASP A 207 8.37 -2.60 -5.19
N HIS A 208 8.48 -1.84 -4.10
CA HIS A 208 9.52 -2.04 -3.09
C HIS A 208 9.44 -3.41 -2.41
N VAL A 209 8.25 -3.83 -1.95
CA VAL A 209 8.03 -5.17 -1.35
C VAL A 209 8.30 -6.28 -2.38
N GLY A 210 7.86 -6.12 -3.62
CA GLY A 210 8.05 -7.07 -4.71
C GLY A 210 9.55 -7.29 -5.00
N ARG A 211 10.35 -6.22 -5.03
CA ARG A 211 11.82 -6.31 -5.17
C ARG A 211 12.46 -7.08 -4.02
N GLU A 212 12.06 -6.81 -2.78
CA GLU A 212 12.55 -7.52 -1.59
C GLU A 212 12.21 -9.02 -1.60
N LEU A 213 11.04 -9.37 -2.16
CA LEU A 213 10.59 -10.75 -2.32
C LEU A 213 11.06 -11.41 -3.62
N LYS A 214 11.65 -10.63 -4.54
CA LYS A 214 12.07 -11.05 -5.89
C LYS A 214 10.92 -11.59 -6.74
N VAL A 215 9.75 -10.94 -6.67
CA VAL A 215 8.56 -11.25 -7.46
C VAL A 215 8.04 -9.99 -8.17
N PRO A 216 7.44 -10.12 -9.36
CA PRO A 216 6.75 -8.99 -9.98
C PRO A 216 5.52 -8.57 -9.16
N VAL A 217 5.12 -7.31 -9.31
CA VAL A 217 3.81 -6.83 -8.83
C VAL A 217 2.72 -7.23 -9.83
N GLY A 218 1.54 -7.58 -9.31
CA GLY A 218 0.37 -7.95 -10.09
C GLY A 218 -0.78 -6.97 -9.89
N GLU A 219 -1.96 -7.49 -9.58
CA GLU A 219 -3.17 -6.71 -9.43
C GLU A 219 -3.26 -5.97 -8.09
N TYR A 220 -3.99 -4.85 -8.11
CA TYR A 220 -4.40 -4.15 -6.90
C TYR A 220 -5.92 -3.97 -6.85
N THR A 221 -6.53 -4.39 -5.74
CA THR A 221 -7.96 -4.19 -5.48
C THR A 221 -8.16 -2.97 -4.59
N HIS A 222 -8.93 -2.00 -5.06
CA HIS A 222 -9.23 -0.76 -4.37
C HIS A 222 -10.63 -0.82 -3.78
N TRP A 223 -10.74 -1.11 -2.48
CA TRP A 223 -12.01 -1.21 -1.77
C TRP A 223 -12.26 0.06 -0.96
N ILE A 224 -13.31 0.80 -1.33
CA ILE A 224 -13.66 2.10 -0.74
C ILE A 224 -15.07 2.04 -0.13
N THR A 225 -15.20 2.37 1.16
CA THR A 225 -16.52 2.49 1.80
C THR A 225 -17.28 3.76 1.36
N ASN A 226 -16.57 4.88 1.26
CA ASN A 226 -17.14 6.19 0.90
C ASN A 226 -16.29 6.84 -0.18
N LEU A 227 -16.84 7.02 -1.38
CA LEU A 227 -16.15 7.61 -2.52
C LEU A 227 -16.83 8.93 -2.90
N CYS A 228 -16.09 10.03 -2.87
CA CYS A 228 -16.57 11.35 -3.24
C CYS A 228 -15.71 12.00 -4.33
N HIS A 229 -16.23 13.06 -4.93
CA HIS A 229 -15.56 13.77 -6.01
C HIS A 229 -14.32 14.54 -5.56
N ASP A 230 -14.49 15.36 -4.53
CA ASP A 230 -13.50 16.29 -4.01
C ASP A 230 -13.68 16.50 -2.49
N ARG A 231 -12.93 17.45 -1.90
CA ARG A 231 -12.93 17.66 -0.43
C ARG A 231 -14.13 18.48 0.04
N SER A 232 -14.87 19.11 -0.87
CA SER A 232 -16.08 19.87 -0.55
C SER A 232 -17.27 18.96 -0.24
N ALA A 233 -17.19 17.68 -0.60
CA ALA A 233 -18.16 16.66 -0.23
C ALA A 233 -18.23 16.46 1.29
N ILE A 234 -19.38 16.78 1.89
CA ILE A 234 -19.52 16.86 3.35
C ILE A 234 -19.58 15.46 3.98
N SER A 235 -18.50 15.07 4.65
CA SER A 235 -18.38 14.87 6.10
C SER A 235 -17.11 14.04 6.37
N CYS A 236 -16.04 14.71 6.75
CA CYS A 236 -14.99 14.23 7.66
C CYS A 236 -14.53 15.43 8.47
#